data_AF-A0A813TZI2-F1
#
_entry.id   AF-A0A813TZI2-F1
#
_cell.length_a   1.000
_cell.length_b   1.000
_cell.length_c   1.000
_cell.angle_alpha   90.00
_cell.angle_beta   90.00
_cell.angle_gamma   90.00
#
_symmetry.space_group_name_H-M   'P 1'
#
loop_
_entity.id
_entity.type
_entity.pdbx_description
1 polymer ?
#
loop_
_entity_poly.entity_id
_entity_poly.type
_entity_poly.pdbx_seq_one_letter_code
_entity_poly.pdbx_strand_id
1 'polypeptide(L)' 'MHLKTDACDYGYGSVLEQEQEDGTSKPIAYFSKNYTPTEKNYSTPEKELLSVVKSIEENHQYLY' A
#
# COMPACT_ATOMS: atom_id res chain seq x y z
N MET A 1 -9.34 -2.36 -11.08
CA MET A 1 -8.79 -2.47 -9.71
C MET A 1 -7.61 -1.51 -9.63
N HIS A 2 -7.60 -0.63 -8.63
CA HIS A 2 -6.62 0.43 -8.45
C HIS A 2 -5.98 0.27 -7.08
N LEU A 3 -4.65 0.16 -7.02
CA LEU A 3 -3.89 0.16 -5.79
C LEU A 3 -3.31 1.56 -5.59
N LYS A 4 -3.69 2.25 -4.52
CA LYS A 4 -3.07 3.51 -4.10
C LYS A 4 -2.17 3.23 -2.91
N THR A 5 -0.95 3.72 -2.96
CA THR A 5 0.08 3.56 -1.93
C THR A 5 0.54 4.92 -1.46
N ASP A 6 0.68 5.09 -0.16
CA ASP A 6 1.21 6.29 0.48
C ASP A 6 2.29 5.89 1.48
N ALA A 7 3.35 6.69 1.57
CA ALA A 7 4.47 6.46 2.48
C ALA A 7 4.81 7.76 3.18
N CYS A 8 5.01 7.70 4.49
CA CYS A 8 5.53 8.82 5.28
C CYS A 8 6.86 8.42 5.94
N ASP A 9 7.37 9.23 6.85
CA ASP A 9 8.61 8.89 7.60
C ASP A 9 8.41 7.83 8.69
N TYR A 10 7.16 7.63 9.13
CA TYR A 10 6.83 6.77 10.26
C TYR A 10 6.33 5.39 9.84
N GLY A 11 5.67 5.31 8.68
CA GLY A 11 5.11 4.10 8.15
C GLY A 11 4.65 4.27 6.71
N TYR A 12 3.95 3.27 6.25
CA TYR A 12 3.38 3.21 4.91
C TYR A 12 1.99 2.61 4.96
N GLY A 13 1.19 2.94 3.97
CA GLY A 13 -0.14 2.40 3.81
C GLY A 13 -0.55 2.30 2.36
N SER A 14 -1.56 1.47 2.12
CA SER A 14 -2.19 1.35 0.82
C SER A 14 -3.66 1.02 0.95
N VAL A 15 -4.40 1.50 -0.04
CA VAL A 15 -5.80 1.16 -0.24
C VAL A 15 -5.94 0.49 -1.60
N LEU A 16 -6.56 -0.68 -1.58
CA LEU A 16 -6.98 -1.37 -2.79
C LEU A 16 -8.43 -0.99 -3.05
N GLU A 17 -8.67 -0.38 -4.20
CA GLU A 17 -9.98 0.04 -4.66
C GLU A 17 -10.39 -0.79 -5.88
N GLN A 18 -11.63 -1.26 -5.90
CA GLN A 18 -12.19 -1.96 -7.05
C GLN A 18 -13.32 -1.11 -7.64
N GLU A 19 -13.26 -0.93 -8.96
CA GLU A 19 -14.35 -0.32 -9.72
C GLU A 19 -15.51 -1.31 -9.80
N GLN A 20 -16.69 -0.89 -9.36
CA GLN A 20 -17.93 -1.64 -9.48
C GLN A 20 -18.58 -1.38 -10.85
N GLU A 21 -19.52 -2.25 -11.25
CA GLU A 21 -20.27 -2.11 -12.51
C GLU A 21 -20.99 -0.76 -12.64
N ASP A 22 -21.36 -0.14 -11.51
CA ASP A 22 -21.95 1.20 -11.45
C ASP A 22 -20.95 2.36 -11.70
N GLY A 23 -19.69 2.06 -12.02
CA GLY A 23 -18.63 3.06 -12.24
C GLY A 23 -18.10 3.71 -10.95
N THR A 24 -18.51 3.22 -9.78
CA THR A 24 -18.00 3.70 -8.49
C THR A 24 -16.81 2.86 -8.03
N SER A 25 -15.72 3.53 -7.64
CA SER A 25 -14.60 2.86 -6.98
C SER A 25 -14.92 2.66 -5.50
N LYS A 26 -14.96 1.41 -5.05
CA LYS A 26 -15.08 1.08 -3.63
C LYS A 26 -13.78 0.51 -3.08
N PRO A 27 -13.32 0.97 -1.90
CA PRO A 27 -12.18 0.37 -1.22
C PRO A 27 -12.55 -1.03 -0.75
N ILE A 28 -11.74 -2.02 -1.14
CA ILE A 28 -11.91 -3.44 -0.80
C ILE A 28 -10.94 -3.90 0.28
N ALA A 29 -9.76 -3.27 0.36
CA ALA A 29 -8.78 -3.57 1.40
C ALA A 29 -8.00 -2.31 1.80
N TYR A 30 -7.70 -2.22 3.08
CA TYR A 30 -6.81 -1.21 3.64
C TYR A 30 -5.65 -1.92 4.31
N PHE A 31 -4.46 -1.44 4.05
CA PHE A 31 -3.25 -1.96 4.65
C PHE A 31 -2.41 -0.80 5.15
N SER A 32 -1.91 -0.89 6.37
CA SER A 32 -0.95 0.08 6.90
C SER A 32 -0.04 -0.59 7.90
N LYS A 33 1.25 -0.29 7.81
CA LYS A 33 2.28 -0.76 8.74
C LYS A 33 3.24 0.37 9.06
N ASN A 34 3.73 0.36 10.30
CA ASN A 34 4.84 1.21 10.71
C ASN A 34 6.15 0.60 10.24
N TYR A 35 7.15 1.43 9.94
CA TYR A 35 8.50 0.93 9.69
C TYR A 35 9.08 0.30 10.95
N THR A 36 9.77 -0.82 10.77
CA THR A 36 10.68 -1.34 11.79
C THR A 36 11.83 -0.35 12.02
N PRO A 37 12.52 -0.39 13.17
CA PRO A 37 13.66 0.47 13.44
C PRO A 37 14.76 0.42 12.35
N THR A 38 14.91 -0.72 11.67
CA THR A 38 15.82 -0.85 10.52
C THR A 38 15.30 -0.09 9.30
N GLU A 39 14.02 -0.28 8.95
CA GLU A 39 13.41 0.38 7.78
C GLU A 39 13.26 1.90 7.95
N LYS A 40 13.20 2.40 9.20
CA LYS A 40 13.21 3.85 9.47
C LYS A 40 14.48 4.55 9.00
N ASN A 41 15.60 3.82 8.94
CA ASN A 41 16.89 4.35 8.50
C ASN A 41 17.05 4.38 6.97
N TYR A 42 16.08 3.86 6.22
CA TYR A 42 16.10 3.92 4.77
C TYR A 42 15.88 5.33 4.24
N SER A 43 16.42 5.60 3.05
CA SER A 43 16.23 6.85 2.33
C SER A 43 14.77 6.98 1.90
N THR A 44 14.27 8.20 1.69
CA THR A 44 12.92 8.46 1.17
C THR A 44 12.53 7.60 -0.06
N PRO A 45 13.36 7.46 -1.12
CA PRO A 45 13.00 6.62 -2.26
C PRO A 45 12.94 5.12 -1.92
N GLU A 46 13.77 4.65 -0.97
CA GLU A 46 13.75 3.25 -0.52
C GLU A 46 12.48 2.95 0.30
N LYS A 47 12.03 3.92 1.10
CA LYS A 47 10.77 3.87 1.85
C LYS A 47 9.55 3.83 0.91
N GLU A 48 9.56 4.65 -0.14
CA GLU A 48 8.50 4.62 -1.16
C GLU A 48 8.45 3.27 -1.89
N LEU A 49 9.61 2.75 -2.32
CA LEU A 49 9.68 1.45 -2.97
C LEU A 49 9.21 0.32 -2.04
N LEU A 50 9.64 0.34 -0.78
CA LEU A 50 9.24 -0.63 0.23
C LEU A 50 7.73 -0.59 0.48
N SER A 51 7.13 0.60 0.54
CA SER A 51 5.68 0.78 0.63
C SER A 51 4.98 0.08 -0.53
N VAL A 52 5.40 0.35 -1.78
CA VAL A 52 4.81 -0.27 -2.97
C VAL A 52 4.92 -1.79 -2.94
N VAL A 53 6.11 -2.33 -2.66
CA VAL A 53 6.34 -3.78 -2.61
C VAL A 53 5.46 -4.43 -1.54
N LYS A 54 5.44 -3.88 -0.32
CA LYS A 54 4.65 -4.42 0.78
C LYS A 54 3.16 -4.35 0.52
N SER A 55 2.70 -3.27 -0.10
CA SER A 55 1.33 -3.10 -0.52
C SER A 55 0.91 -4.15 -1.55
N ILE A 56 1.78 -4.50 -2.50
CA ILE A 56 1.51 -5.58 -3.46
C ILE A 56 1.52 -6.94 -2.77
N GLU A 57 2.50 -7.21 -1.89
CA GLU A 57 2.57 -8.49 -1.14
C GLU A 57 1.31 -8.74 -0.30
N GLU A 58 0.78 -7.74 0.39
CA GLU A 58 -0.40 -7.92 1.26
C GLU A 58 -1.71 -7.93 0.46
N ASN A 59 -1.77 -7.19 -0.64
CA ASN A 59 -2.91 -7.24 -1.55
C ASN A 59 -2.85 -8.43 -2.53
N HIS A 60 -1.82 -9.26 -2.47
CA HIS A 60 -1.69 -10.48 -3.27
C HIS A 60 -2.88 -11.43 -3.08
N GLN A 61 -3.54 -11.39 -1.92
CA GLN A 61 -4.73 -12.20 -1.66
C GLN A 61 -5.98 -11.74 -2.45
N TYR A 62 -5.98 -10.52 -2.98
CA TYR A 62 -7.06 -9.94 -3.79
C TYR A 62 -6.69 -9.77 -5.27
N LEU A 63 -5.42 -10.01 -5.63
CA LEU A 63 -4.89 -9.85 -6.99
C LEU A 63 -4.90 -11.16 -7.82
N TYR A 64 -5.39 -12.28 -7.25
CA TYR A 64 -5.56 -13.57 -7.93
C TYR A 64 -7.04 -13.91 -8.09
#